data_AF-A0A5E7RAD7-F1
#
_entry.id   AF-A0A5E7RAD7-F1
#
_cell.length_a   1.000
_cell.length_b   1.000
_cell.length_c   1.000
_cell.angle_alpha   90.00
_cell.angle_beta   90.00
_cell.angle_gamma   90.00
#
_symmetry.space_group_name_H-M   'P 1'
#
loop_
_entity.id
_entity.type
_entity.pdbx_description
1 polymer ?
#
loop_
_entity_poly.entity_id
_entity_poly.type
_entity_poly.pdbx_seq_one_letter_code
_entity_poly.pdbx_strand_id
1 'polypeptide(L)'
;MQDFSLSSMLALMVANRLATASLIFLFVAIVIAALNWDKVCYFVRRAWHSTPLIGTVARLARQVKNDHDEVNTNGWRSGEISLCEEYYNRYKSVDKDPSYFAKCEDYLSKVCEKGRRTNPAWVVPLMAALLVLEAVGFAYVIGPFVNREISANNLQYLTWSVASFLALISGFFAHIAGHQIHHNSLIKKARHWWRGTADRDSQIGKDIVQISIDNSRDDNDATGYNKILARIKTNETVTAKYHWIAIFAITIVIVAIAAFWVRTEQLNALETEWVAGYQVNQSLNTSNSPFDLPAASADVEKQSKEKTFDDKLGAEHRASLVTFAVLSVVYVAIQFIALWLSMVYGFAGLASREAYDMTSKFKTADEMIRWMARQRLAIRGHADHKLRMLQRKVAGFDMASDIGHRSTTTAHTRDFDAFLKLRAQQVEAERLAEKAVEDQRTIAAHRAKLELQQQLANLDAEYSAPVTAPIADPQPSTTPPTPAPDAQALASAQQPAPGEPAPIKPGQFDDLRELSDEELDLMTDEYGLNVEQLKRIRATQVAMAKTGKFPAPKGVSA
;
A
#
# COMPACT_ATOMS: atom_id res chain seq x y z
N MET A 1 -36.00 34.54 -23.58
CA MET A 1 -36.29 33.97 -22.25
C MET A 1 -37.62 33.26 -22.32
N GLN A 2 -37.62 31.93 -22.33
CA GLN A 2 -38.75 31.12 -21.89
C GLN A 2 -38.23 30.35 -20.68
N ASP A 3 -38.86 30.60 -19.54
CA ASP A 3 -38.41 30.17 -18.23
C ASP A 3 -38.33 28.64 -18.16
N PHE A 4 -37.10 28.10 -18.10
CA PHE A 4 -36.91 26.75 -17.59
C PHE A 4 -37.00 26.78 -16.05
N SER A 5 -38.23 26.99 -15.56
CA SER A 5 -38.62 26.77 -14.19
C SER A 5 -38.40 25.29 -13.81
N LEU A 6 -38.26 24.96 -12.52
CA LEU A 6 -38.33 23.57 -12.03
C LEU A 6 -39.50 22.78 -12.66
N SER A 7 -40.59 23.46 -13.01
CA SER A 7 -41.75 22.89 -13.69
C SER A 7 -41.51 22.42 -15.12
N SER A 8 -40.64 23.05 -15.92
CA SER A 8 -40.34 22.58 -17.29
C SER A 8 -39.31 21.45 -17.29
N MET A 9 -38.39 21.44 -16.32
CA MET A 9 -37.49 20.31 -16.08
C MET A 9 -38.28 19.08 -15.58
N LEU A 10 -39.26 19.30 -14.70
CA LEU A 10 -40.26 18.28 -14.32
C LEU A 10 -41.09 17.84 -15.51
N ALA A 11 -41.55 18.75 -16.38
CA ALA A 11 -42.34 18.40 -17.55
C ALA A 11 -41.57 17.52 -18.54
N LEU A 12 -40.27 17.79 -18.75
CA LEU A 12 -39.40 16.98 -19.60
C LEU A 12 -39.04 15.64 -18.94
N MET A 13 -38.86 15.62 -17.61
CA MET A 13 -38.75 14.38 -16.83
C MET A 13 -40.01 13.52 -16.90
N VAL A 14 -41.20 14.13 -16.88
CA VAL A 14 -42.50 13.46 -16.98
C VAL A 14 -42.74 12.97 -18.41
N ALA A 15 -42.39 13.76 -19.43
CA ALA A 15 -42.51 13.39 -20.84
C ALA A 15 -41.64 12.17 -21.19
N ASN A 16 -40.42 12.09 -20.65
CA ASN A 16 -39.49 10.97 -20.85
C ASN A 16 -39.32 10.13 -19.58
N ARG A 17 -40.39 9.96 -18.79
CA ARG A 17 -40.37 9.32 -17.46
C ARG A 17 -39.64 7.99 -17.37
N LEU A 18 -39.71 7.16 -18.41
CA LEU A 18 -39.05 5.86 -18.43
C LEU A 18 -37.55 5.97 -18.65
N ALA A 19 -37.10 6.86 -19.55
CA ALA A 19 -35.69 7.07 -19.84
C ALA A 19 -35.00 7.78 -18.67
N THR A 20 -35.64 8.80 -18.10
CA THR A 20 -35.12 9.52 -16.93
C THR A 20 -35.08 8.64 -15.69
N ALA A 21 -36.14 7.86 -15.42
CA ALA A 21 -36.11 6.88 -14.33
C ALA A 21 -35.03 5.80 -14.54
N SER A 22 -34.84 5.32 -15.78
CA SER A 22 -33.80 4.32 -16.09
C SER A 22 -32.40 4.89 -15.89
N LEU A 23 -32.15 6.14 -16.29
CA LEU A 23 -30.87 6.81 -16.09
C LEU A 23 -30.58 7.09 -14.62
N ILE A 24 -31.57 7.54 -13.85
CA ILE A 24 -31.42 7.73 -12.40
C ILE A 24 -31.17 6.40 -11.71
N PHE A 25 -31.92 5.35 -12.07
CA PHE A 25 -31.71 4.01 -11.52
C PHE A 25 -30.32 3.47 -11.86
N LEU A 26 -29.87 3.65 -13.11
CA LEU A 26 -28.52 3.29 -13.53
C LEU A 26 -27.46 4.06 -12.74
N PHE A 27 -27.63 5.37 -12.57
CA PHE A 27 -26.69 6.20 -11.81
C PHE A 27 -26.64 5.77 -10.34
N VAL A 28 -27.79 5.55 -9.71
CA VAL A 28 -27.89 5.04 -8.33
C VAL A 28 -27.25 3.65 -8.22
N ALA A 29 -27.49 2.76 -9.18
CA ALA A 29 -26.88 1.44 -9.22
C ALA A 29 -25.35 1.53 -9.36
N ILE A 30 -24.84 2.43 -10.21
CA ILE A 30 -23.40 2.69 -10.37
C ILE A 30 -22.82 3.22 -9.06
N VAL A 31 -23.48 4.17 -8.39
CA VAL A 31 -23.01 4.70 -7.10
C VAL A 31 -23.00 3.61 -6.02
N ILE A 32 -24.07 2.82 -5.90
CA ILE A 32 -24.13 1.70 -4.95
C ILE A 32 -23.04 0.67 -5.24
N ALA A 33 -22.80 0.37 -6.52
CA ALA A 33 -21.76 -0.55 -6.95
C ALA A 33 -20.36 0.00 -6.64
N ALA A 34 -20.12 1.29 -6.88
CA ALA A 34 -18.86 1.95 -6.55
C ALA A 34 -18.59 1.95 -5.04
N LEU A 35 -19.62 2.18 -4.22
CA LEU A 35 -19.52 2.15 -2.76
C LEU A 35 -19.29 0.73 -2.19
N ASN A 36 -19.74 -0.31 -2.90
CA ASN A 36 -19.64 -1.71 -2.46
C ASN A 36 -18.83 -2.58 -3.43
N TRP A 37 -17.85 -1.99 -4.10
CA TRP A 37 -17.13 -2.63 -5.22
C TRP A 37 -16.59 -4.02 -4.86
N ASP A 38 -15.99 -4.20 -3.69
CA ASP A 38 -15.44 -5.50 -3.25
C ASP A 38 -16.50 -6.61 -3.11
N LYS A 39 -17.74 -6.23 -2.73
CA LYS A 39 -18.87 -7.14 -2.62
C LYS A 39 -19.44 -7.45 -4.01
N VAL A 40 -19.53 -6.46 -4.88
CA VAL A 40 -19.99 -6.63 -6.27
C VAL A 40 -19.02 -7.51 -7.04
N CYS A 41 -17.72 -7.25 -6.99
CA CYS A 41 -16.70 -8.09 -7.62
C CYS A 41 -16.75 -9.53 -7.11
N TYR A 42 -16.95 -9.74 -5.80
CA TYR A 42 -17.10 -11.07 -5.25
C TYR A 42 -18.39 -11.77 -5.72
N PHE A 43 -19.51 -11.05 -5.75
CA PHE A 43 -20.77 -11.56 -6.25
C PHE A 43 -20.68 -11.95 -7.73
N VAL A 44 -20.16 -11.06 -8.57
CA VAL A 44 -19.98 -11.29 -10.02
C VAL A 44 -19.07 -12.48 -10.26
N ARG A 45 -17.96 -12.59 -9.53
CA ARG A 45 -17.06 -13.74 -9.59
C ARG A 45 -17.76 -15.05 -9.20
N ARG A 46 -18.50 -15.05 -8.09
CA ARG A 46 -19.30 -16.21 -7.66
C ARG A 46 -20.36 -16.60 -8.68
N ALA A 47 -21.04 -15.62 -9.28
CA ALA A 47 -22.00 -15.83 -10.35
C ALA A 47 -21.30 -16.43 -11.58
N TRP A 48 -20.15 -15.88 -11.97
CA TRP A 48 -19.32 -16.37 -13.06
C TRP A 48 -18.87 -17.83 -12.86
N HIS A 49 -18.49 -18.21 -11.63
CA HIS A 49 -18.16 -19.61 -11.32
C HIS A 49 -19.33 -20.56 -11.54
N SER A 50 -20.56 -20.07 -11.40
CA SER A 50 -21.79 -20.86 -11.48
C SER A 50 -22.36 -20.97 -12.89
N THR A 51 -21.86 -20.19 -13.86
CA THR A 51 -22.48 -20.17 -15.19
C THR A 51 -22.29 -21.53 -15.88
N PRO A 52 -23.37 -22.14 -16.41
CA PRO A 52 -23.37 -23.56 -16.77
C PRO A 52 -22.48 -23.90 -17.97
N LEU A 53 -22.27 -22.95 -18.90
CA LEU A 53 -21.58 -23.19 -20.18
C LEU A 53 -20.18 -22.58 -20.28
N ILE A 54 -19.94 -21.41 -19.68
CA ILE A 54 -18.67 -20.65 -19.85
C ILE A 54 -17.95 -20.49 -18.51
N GLY A 55 -18.63 -20.78 -17.41
CA GLY A 55 -18.12 -20.55 -16.07
C GLY A 55 -16.92 -21.43 -15.75
N THR A 56 -16.09 -20.96 -14.83
CA THR A 56 -14.88 -21.69 -14.39
C THR A 56 -15.15 -23.15 -14.03
N VAL A 57 -16.24 -23.47 -13.32
CA VAL A 57 -16.57 -24.86 -12.96
C VAL A 57 -16.86 -25.70 -14.21
N ALA A 58 -17.55 -25.13 -15.20
CA ALA A 58 -17.79 -25.81 -16.47
C ALA A 58 -16.51 -25.97 -17.30
N ARG A 59 -15.64 -24.95 -17.31
CA ARG A 59 -14.35 -24.98 -17.98
C ARG A 59 -13.41 -26.01 -17.36
N LEU A 60 -13.23 -26.00 -16.03
CA LEU A 60 -12.41 -26.94 -15.29
C LEU A 60 -12.91 -28.37 -15.46
N ALA A 61 -14.23 -28.60 -15.41
CA ALA A 61 -14.79 -29.94 -15.66
C ALA A 61 -14.53 -30.44 -17.10
N ARG A 62 -14.53 -29.57 -18.10
CA ARG A 62 -14.17 -29.93 -19.49
C ARG A 62 -12.67 -30.20 -19.66
N GLN A 63 -11.82 -29.47 -18.94
CA GLN A 63 -10.37 -29.74 -18.96
C GLN A 63 -10.09 -31.15 -18.45
N VAL A 64 -10.75 -31.60 -17.39
CA VAL A 64 -10.65 -32.99 -16.92
C VAL A 64 -11.07 -34.00 -18.00
N LYS A 65 -12.14 -33.69 -18.76
CA LYS A 65 -12.61 -34.55 -19.86
C LYS A 65 -11.57 -34.68 -20.99
N ASN A 66 -10.83 -33.61 -21.29
CA ASN A 66 -10.00 -33.53 -22.49
C ASN A 66 -8.53 -33.89 -22.23
N ASP A 67 -7.95 -33.46 -21.10
CA ASP A 67 -6.50 -33.53 -20.84
C ASP A 67 -6.11 -34.55 -19.75
N HIS A 68 -7.07 -35.35 -19.22
CA HIS A 68 -6.83 -36.27 -18.10
C HIS A 68 -6.08 -35.59 -16.94
N ASP A 69 -6.72 -34.57 -16.35
CA ASP A 69 -6.15 -33.74 -15.27
C ASP A 69 -5.42 -34.57 -14.19
N GLU A 70 -4.15 -34.23 -13.96
CA GLU A 70 -3.27 -34.97 -13.05
C GLU A 70 -3.82 -34.90 -11.60
N VAL A 71 -4.01 -36.08 -11.01
CA VAL A 71 -4.37 -36.20 -9.59
C VAL A 71 -3.08 -36.21 -8.79
N ASN A 72 -2.91 -35.23 -7.90
CA ASN A 72 -1.76 -35.17 -6.99
C ASN A 72 -1.78 -36.38 -6.03
N THR A 73 -0.63 -36.75 -5.46
CA THR A 73 -0.45 -37.82 -4.47
C THR A 73 -1.46 -37.76 -3.31
N ASN A 74 -1.93 -36.57 -2.96
CA ASN A 74 -2.93 -36.33 -1.91
C ASN A 74 -4.39 -36.50 -2.39
N GLY A 75 -4.60 -37.00 -3.61
CA GLY A 75 -5.91 -37.21 -4.21
C GLY A 75 -6.59 -35.95 -4.72
N TRP A 76 -5.98 -34.77 -4.63
CA TRP A 76 -6.51 -33.49 -5.13
C TRP A 76 -6.26 -33.31 -6.63
N ARG A 77 -7.25 -32.78 -7.35
CA ARG A 77 -7.09 -32.41 -8.77
C ARG A 77 -6.59 -30.97 -8.90
N SER A 78 -5.87 -30.68 -9.98
CA SER A 78 -5.35 -29.33 -10.23
C SER A 78 -6.49 -28.30 -10.32
N GLY A 79 -7.61 -28.66 -10.97
CA GLY A 79 -8.78 -27.79 -11.08
C GLY A 79 -9.49 -27.52 -9.75
N GLU A 80 -9.48 -28.49 -8.83
CA GLU A 80 -10.05 -28.32 -7.49
C GLU A 80 -9.17 -27.39 -6.63
N ILE A 81 -7.84 -27.55 -6.71
CA ILE A 81 -6.87 -26.68 -6.03
C ILE A 81 -7.01 -25.24 -6.54
N SER A 82 -7.04 -25.05 -7.86
CA SER A 82 -7.19 -23.72 -8.48
C SER A 82 -8.49 -23.03 -8.07
N LEU A 83 -9.61 -23.76 -8.03
CA LEU A 83 -10.88 -23.22 -7.56
C LEU A 83 -10.81 -22.83 -6.08
N CYS A 84 -10.23 -23.67 -5.22
CA CYS A 84 -10.10 -23.38 -3.79
C CYS A 84 -9.15 -22.20 -3.53
N GLU A 85 -8.08 -22.08 -4.29
CA GLU A 85 -7.11 -20.98 -4.19
C GLU A 85 -7.75 -19.61 -4.44
N GLU A 86 -8.70 -19.52 -5.37
CA GLU A 86 -9.43 -18.28 -5.63
C GLU A 86 -10.27 -17.82 -4.42
N TYR A 87 -10.86 -18.76 -3.69
CA TYR A 87 -11.57 -18.46 -2.43
C TYR A 87 -10.62 -18.25 -1.25
N TYR A 88 -9.45 -18.90 -1.27
CA TYR A 88 -8.44 -18.77 -0.21
C TYR A 88 -7.93 -17.35 -0.05
N ASN A 89 -7.67 -16.63 -1.15
CA ASN A 89 -7.24 -15.23 -1.08
C ASN A 89 -8.24 -14.34 -0.33
N ARG A 90 -9.55 -14.55 -0.57
CA ARG A 90 -10.61 -13.84 0.14
C ARG A 90 -10.79 -14.35 1.58
N TYR A 91 -10.57 -15.64 1.81
CA TYR A 91 -10.58 -16.21 3.15
C TYR A 91 -9.46 -15.60 4.01
N LYS A 92 -8.23 -15.56 3.50
CA LYS A 92 -7.04 -14.98 4.16
C LYS A 92 -7.18 -13.48 4.45
N SER A 93 -7.87 -12.73 3.59
CA SER A 93 -8.12 -11.31 3.86
C SER A 93 -9.05 -11.08 5.06
N VAL A 94 -9.91 -12.06 5.37
CA VAL A 94 -10.87 -12.01 6.48
C VAL A 94 -10.35 -12.74 7.72
N ASP A 95 -9.53 -13.77 7.55
CA ASP A 95 -8.95 -14.58 8.62
C ASP A 95 -7.79 -13.84 9.28
N LYS A 96 -8.13 -12.81 10.05
CA LYS A 96 -7.20 -12.01 10.84
C LYS A 96 -7.19 -12.49 12.29
N ASP A 97 -6.04 -12.31 12.93
CA ASP A 97 -5.84 -12.68 14.33
C ASP A 97 -6.83 -11.94 15.27
N PRO A 98 -7.28 -12.53 16.39
CA PRO A 98 -8.12 -11.82 17.36
C PRO A 98 -7.53 -10.50 17.85
N SER A 99 -6.20 -10.39 17.93
CA SER A 99 -5.52 -9.15 18.33
C SER A 99 -5.49 -8.09 17.23
N TYR A 100 -5.98 -8.38 16.02
CA TYR A 100 -5.95 -7.47 14.87
C TYR A 100 -6.66 -6.15 15.15
N PHE A 101 -7.76 -6.16 15.91
CA PHE A 101 -8.48 -4.94 16.28
C PHE A 101 -7.58 -4.00 17.09
N ALA A 102 -6.91 -4.53 18.11
CA ALA A 102 -5.97 -3.78 18.92
C ALA A 102 -4.76 -3.30 18.11
N LYS A 103 -4.29 -4.10 17.14
CA LYS A 103 -3.22 -3.70 16.21
C LYS A 103 -3.67 -2.54 15.30
N CYS A 104 -4.92 -2.53 14.81
CA CYS A 104 -5.45 -1.41 14.03
C CYS A 104 -5.55 -0.13 14.86
N GLU A 105 -6.02 -0.21 16.11
CA GLU A 105 -6.09 0.95 16.99
C GLU A 105 -4.71 1.50 17.34
N ASP A 106 -3.77 0.61 17.66
CA ASP A 106 -2.37 0.94 17.91
C ASP A 106 -1.74 1.62 16.68
N TYR A 107 -1.93 1.04 15.49
CA TYR A 107 -1.46 1.60 14.23
C TYR A 107 -1.96 3.03 14.03
N LEU A 108 -3.29 3.25 14.13
CA LEU A 108 -3.88 4.58 13.96
C LEU A 108 -3.40 5.58 15.02
N SER A 109 -3.18 5.11 16.25
CA SER A 109 -2.65 5.95 17.33
C SER A 109 -1.23 6.42 17.02
N LYS A 110 -0.36 5.53 16.51
CA LYS A 110 1.03 5.82 16.20
C LYS A 110 1.22 6.74 14.99
N VAL A 111 0.35 6.63 13.98
CA VAL A 111 0.32 7.59 12.85
C VAL A 111 -0.29 8.94 13.26
N CYS A 112 -0.88 9.04 14.46
CA CYS A 112 -1.69 10.18 14.90
C CYS A 112 -2.92 10.44 14.01
N GLU A 113 -3.52 9.38 13.46
CA GLU A 113 -4.76 9.43 12.67
C GLU A 113 -5.96 8.84 13.43
N LYS A 114 -5.78 8.46 14.71
CA LYS A 114 -6.87 8.05 15.60
C LYS A 114 -7.90 9.18 15.75
N GLY A 115 -9.17 8.86 15.48
CA GLY A 115 -10.30 9.81 15.52
C GLY A 115 -10.61 10.51 14.19
N ARG A 116 -9.74 10.38 13.19
CA ARG A 116 -10.00 10.84 11.83
C ARG A 116 -11.01 9.91 11.14
N ARG A 117 -11.83 10.44 10.24
CA ARG A 117 -12.87 9.69 9.52
C ARG A 117 -12.51 9.58 8.05
N THR A 118 -12.85 8.46 7.40
CA THR A 118 -12.90 8.39 5.93
C THR A 118 -13.98 9.31 5.39
N ASN A 119 -13.82 9.72 4.13
CA ASN A 119 -14.84 10.45 3.38
C ASN A 119 -16.20 9.75 3.57
N PRO A 120 -17.16 10.38 4.29
CA PRO A 120 -18.50 9.86 4.37
C PRO A 120 -19.05 9.75 2.95
N ALA A 121 -19.84 8.71 2.68
CA ALA A 121 -20.39 8.50 1.35
C ALA A 121 -21.22 9.71 0.83
N TRP A 122 -21.75 10.56 1.73
CA TRP A 122 -22.48 11.78 1.36
C TRP A 122 -21.59 12.97 0.99
N VAL A 123 -20.32 13.02 1.43
CA VAL A 123 -19.43 14.15 1.14
C VAL A 123 -19.06 14.18 -0.34
N VAL A 124 -18.86 13.02 -0.97
CA VAL A 124 -18.54 12.91 -2.40
C VAL A 124 -19.63 13.52 -3.29
N PRO A 125 -20.93 13.13 -3.18
CA PRO A 125 -21.98 13.75 -3.98
C PRO A 125 -22.22 15.22 -3.62
N LEU A 126 -22.07 15.62 -2.35
CA LEU A 126 -22.14 17.04 -1.98
C LEU A 126 -21.04 17.85 -2.67
N MET A 127 -19.81 17.35 -2.64
CA MET A 127 -18.65 17.95 -3.30
C MET A 127 -18.85 18.06 -4.81
N ALA A 128 -19.32 16.98 -5.44
CA ALA A 128 -19.64 16.97 -6.86
C ALA A 128 -20.72 18.00 -7.20
N ALA A 129 -21.79 18.07 -6.40
CA ALA A 129 -22.86 19.04 -6.59
C ALA A 129 -22.35 20.49 -6.46
N LEU A 130 -21.52 20.79 -5.46
CA LEU A 130 -20.95 22.13 -5.25
C LEU A 130 -20.06 22.55 -6.43
N LEU A 131 -19.19 21.64 -6.90
CA LEU A 131 -18.29 21.92 -8.03
C LEU A 131 -19.04 22.06 -9.36
N VAL A 132 -20.06 21.23 -9.60
CA VAL A 132 -20.87 21.31 -10.82
C VAL A 132 -21.70 22.59 -10.82
N LEU A 133 -22.34 22.95 -9.70
CA LEU A 133 -23.14 24.18 -9.59
C LEU A 133 -22.29 25.40 -9.95
N GLU A 134 -21.07 25.47 -9.43
CA GLU A 134 -20.14 26.55 -9.75
C GLU A 134 -19.69 26.52 -11.22
N ALA A 135 -19.31 25.35 -11.72
CA ALA A 135 -18.84 25.19 -13.09
C ALA A 135 -19.94 25.51 -14.13
N VAL A 136 -21.21 25.33 -13.78
CA VAL A 136 -22.36 25.73 -14.62
C VAL A 136 -22.39 27.24 -14.81
N GLY A 137 -22.14 28.03 -13.76
CA GLY A 137 -22.07 29.49 -13.87
C GLY A 137 -21.00 29.93 -14.88
N PHE A 138 -19.81 29.33 -14.83
CA PHE A 138 -18.73 29.59 -15.78
C PHE A 138 -19.05 29.09 -17.20
N ALA A 139 -19.64 27.91 -17.33
CA ALA A 139 -19.97 27.36 -18.64
C ALA A 139 -21.12 28.12 -19.34
N TYR A 140 -22.03 28.76 -18.59
CA TYR A 140 -23.03 29.67 -19.17
C TYR A 140 -22.39 30.96 -19.72
N VAL A 141 -21.31 31.42 -19.10
CA VAL A 141 -20.53 32.57 -19.59
C VAL A 141 -19.80 32.22 -20.89
N ILE A 142 -19.26 31.01 -21.01
CA ILE A 142 -18.51 30.57 -22.20
C ILE A 142 -19.39 30.10 -23.35
N GLY A 143 -20.54 29.47 -23.07
CA GLY A 143 -21.32 28.77 -24.09
C GLY A 143 -21.61 29.58 -25.37
N PRO A 144 -22.06 30.85 -25.28
CA PRO A 144 -22.29 31.71 -26.44
C PRO A 144 -21.03 32.02 -27.27
N PHE A 145 -19.83 31.93 -26.70
CA PHE A 145 -18.56 32.13 -27.41
C PHE A 145 -18.12 30.92 -28.20
N VAL A 146 -18.42 29.71 -27.71
CA VAL A 146 -18.01 28.47 -28.37
C VAL A 146 -18.77 28.30 -29.68
N ASN A 147 -20.06 28.66 -29.71
CA ASN A 147 -20.84 28.67 -30.93
C ASN A 147 -21.99 29.69 -30.82
N ARG A 148 -21.89 30.77 -31.59
CA ARG A 148 -22.88 31.87 -31.62
C ARG A 148 -24.20 31.47 -32.28
N GLU A 149 -24.20 30.42 -33.11
CA GLU A 149 -25.38 29.94 -33.85
C GLU A 149 -26.08 28.75 -33.15
N ILE A 150 -25.64 28.40 -31.95
CA ILE A 150 -26.19 27.24 -31.24
C ILE A 150 -27.60 27.55 -30.73
N SER A 151 -28.56 26.65 -30.98
CA SER A 151 -29.91 26.80 -30.44
C SER A 151 -29.89 26.80 -28.91
N ALA A 152 -30.84 27.49 -28.26
CA ALA A 152 -30.88 27.60 -26.79
C ALA A 152 -30.88 26.24 -26.08
N ASN A 153 -31.54 25.24 -26.68
CA ASN A 153 -31.55 23.87 -26.16
C ASN A 153 -30.15 23.22 -26.27
N ASN A 154 -29.45 23.42 -27.38
CA ASN A 154 -28.10 22.88 -27.59
C ASN A 154 -27.03 23.61 -26.76
N LEU A 155 -27.21 24.92 -26.51
CA LEU A 155 -26.39 25.69 -25.58
C LEU A 155 -26.41 25.07 -24.18
N GLN A 156 -27.58 24.65 -23.70
CA GLN A 156 -27.73 24.04 -22.39
C GLN A 156 -26.96 22.73 -22.29
N TYR A 157 -27.06 21.83 -23.29
CA TYR A 157 -26.28 20.59 -23.29
C TYR A 157 -24.77 20.86 -23.31
N LEU A 158 -24.32 21.84 -24.09
CA LEU A 158 -22.92 22.25 -24.14
C LEU A 158 -22.45 22.78 -22.79
N THR A 159 -23.23 23.67 -22.16
CA THR A 159 -22.94 24.24 -20.85
C THR A 159 -22.81 23.17 -19.77
N TRP A 160 -23.77 22.24 -19.68
CA TRP A 160 -23.71 21.16 -18.68
C TRP A 160 -22.55 20.19 -18.93
N SER A 161 -22.23 19.91 -20.19
CA SER A 161 -21.07 19.09 -20.56
C SER A 161 -19.76 19.75 -20.12
N VAL A 162 -19.53 20.99 -20.54
CA VAL A 162 -18.33 21.77 -20.19
C VAL A 162 -18.21 21.95 -18.67
N ALA A 163 -19.32 22.27 -17.99
CA ALA A 163 -19.34 22.39 -16.54
C ALA A 163 -18.93 21.09 -15.84
N SER A 164 -19.46 19.95 -16.29
CA SER A 164 -19.13 18.63 -15.73
C SER A 164 -17.65 18.31 -15.92
N PHE A 165 -17.09 18.56 -17.09
CA PHE A 165 -15.66 18.36 -17.34
C PHE A 165 -14.78 19.23 -16.45
N LEU A 166 -15.10 20.52 -16.31
CA LEU A 166 -14.36 21.43 -15.44
C LEU A 166 -14.45 21.03 -13.96
N ALA A 167 -15.64 20.64 -13.50
CA ALA A 167 -15.86 20.17 -12.14
C ALA A 167 -15.05 18.89 -11.83
N LEU A 168 -14.98 17.94 -12.75
CA LEU A 168 -14.21 16.70 -12.58
C LEU A 168 -12.71 16.97 -12.47
N ILE A 169 -12.16 17.79 -13.36
CA ILE A 169 -10.73 18.13 -13.36
C ILE A 169 -10.36 18.89 -12.07
N SER A 170 -11.16 19.91 -11.73
CA SER A 170 -10.96 20.71 -10.52
C SER A 170 -11.09 19.86 -9.24
N GLY A 171 -12.12 19.03 -9.15
CA GLY A 171 -12.33 18.13 -8.02
C GLY A 171 -11.20 17.10 -7.86
N PHE A 172 -10.66 16.59 -8.97
CA PHE A 172 -9.51 15.69 -8.95
C PHE A 172 -8.26 16.36 -8.36
N PHE A 173 -7.91 17.57 -8.82
CA PHE A 173 -6.76 18.29 -8.28
C PHE A 173 -6.97 18.68 -6.81
N ALA A 174 -8.18 19.14 -6.43
CA ALA A 174 -8.51 19.42 -5.04
C ALA A 174 -8.38 18.19 -4.15
N HIS A 175 -8.81 17.02 -4.65
CA HIS A 175 -8.71 15.76 -3.92
C HIS A 175 -7.24 15.38 -3.65
N ILE A 176 -6.39 15.43 -4.66
CA ILE A 176 -4.97 15.06 -4.51
C ILE A 176 -4.22 16.11 -3.67
N ALA A 177 -4.46 17.40 -3.90
CA ALA A 177 -3.83 18.46 -3.14
C ALA A 177 -4.18 18.38 -1.65
N GLY A 178 -5.45 18.13 -1.30
CA GLY A 178 -5.88 17.98 0.10
C GLY A 178 -5.18 16.83 0.82
N HIS A 179 -5.05 15.66 0.16
CA HIS A 179 -4.30 14.53 0.70
C HIS A 179 -2.82 14.88 0.92
N GLN A 180 -2.21 15.61 0.00
CA GLN A 180 -0.82 16.05 0.11
C GLN A 180 -0.62 17.02 1.28
N ILE A 181 -1.54 17.96 1.52
CA ILE A 181 -1.45 18.89 2.66
C ILE A 181 -1.45 18.11 3.97
N HIS A 182 -2.34 17.12 4.11
CA HIS A 182 -2.38 16.28 5.31
C HIS A 182 -1.09 15.49 5.50
N HIS A 183 -0.60 14.82 4.44
CA HIS A 183 0.68 14.10 4.49
C HIS A 183 1.84 15.02 4.92
N ASN A 184 1.91 16.23 4.38
CA ASN A 184 2.90 17.23 4.78
C ASN A 184 2.76 17.68 6.24
N SER A 185 1.53 17.72 6.78
CA SER A 185 1.30 18.06 8.18
C SER A 185 1.90 17.02 9.13
N LEU A 186 1.82 15.72 8.77
CA LEU A 186 2.45 14.64 9.53
C LEU A 186 3.98 14.72 9.45
N ILE A 187 4.55 14.98 8.27
CA ILE A 187 6.00 15.20 8.12
C ILE A 187 6.47 16.37 8.98
N LYS A 188 5.75 17.50 8.95
CA LYS A 188 6.08 18.68 9.77
C LYS A 188 6.01 18.35 11.26
N LYS A 189 5.00 17.58 11.69
CA LYS A 189 4.85 17.12 13.07
C LYS A 189 5.99 16.20 13.50
N ALA A 190 6.33 15.20 12.70
CA ALA A 190 7.45 14.30 12.95
C ALA A 190 8.78 15.08 13.05
N ARG A 191 9.02 16.05 12.16
CA ARG A 191 10.21 16.89 12.20
C ARG A 191 10.26 17.83 13.42
N HIS A 192 9.10 18.33 13.85
CA HIS A 192 9.01 19.13 15.07
C HIS A 192 9.39 18.29 16.29
N TRP A 193 8.89 17.06 16.39
CA TRP A 193 9.22 16.12 17.47
C TRP A 193 10.69 15.70 17.46
N TRP A 194 11.26 15.41 16.30
CA TRP A 194 12.69 15.12 16.16
C TRP A 194 13.56 16.29 16.65
N ARG A 195 13.18 17.54 16.30
CA ARG A 195 13.90 18.74 16.77
C ARG A 195 13.85 18.94 18.29
N GLY A 196 12.79 18.49 18.94
CA GLY A 196 12.60 18.58 20.39
C GLY A 196 13.16 17.41 21.20
N THR A 197 13.74 16.39 20.54
CA THR A 197 14.32 15.22 21.22
C THR A 197 15.79 15.49 21.54
N ALA A 198 16.22 15.23 22.78
CA ALA A 198 17.58 15.49 23.26
C ALA A 198 18.62 14.53 22.64
N ASP A 199 18.29 13.23 22.61
CA ASP A 199 19.08 12.18 21.96
C ASP A 199 18.55 11.95 20.54
N ARG A 200 18.97 12.81 19.61
CA ARG A 200 18.51 12.76 18.22
C ARG A 200 19.61 12.26 17.31
N ASP A 201 19.24 11.40 16.37
CA ASP A 201 20.09 11.04 15.25
C ASP A 201 20.48 12.28 14.45
N SER A 202 21.66 12.23 13.81
CA SER A 202 22.14 13.28 12.91
C SER A 202 21.21 13.51 11.73
N GLN A 203 20.51 12.46 11.27
CA GLN A 203 19.54 12.50 10.19
C GLN A 203 18.19 11.96 10.66
N ILE A 204 17.13 12.73 10.39
CA ILE A 204 15.76 12.28 10.61
C ILE A 204 15.44 11.11 9.69
N GLY A 205 14.94 10.02 10.27
CA GLY A 205 14.48 8.86 9.52
C GLY A 205 15.57 7.95 8.96
N LYS A 206 16.75 7.97 9.59
CA LYS A 206 17.74 6.91 9.43
C LYS A 206 17.13 5.57 9.88
N ASP A 207 17.36 4.50 9.11
CA ASP A 207 16.96 3.12 9.41
C ASP A 207 15.44 2.88 9.61
N ILE A 208 14.58 3.63 8.90
CA ILE A 208 13.13 3.40 8.96
C ILE A 208 12.74 2.16 8.15
N VAL A 209 12.27 1.13 8.85
CA VAL A 209 11.54 0.01 8.26
C VAL A 209 10.06 0.38 8.14
N GLN A 210 9.45 0.11 6.99
CA GLN A 210 8.01 0.34 6.80
C GLN A 210 7.18 -0.66 7.61
N ILE A 211 6.21 -0.16 8.37
CA ILE A 211 5.39 -0.97 9.27
C ILE A 211 3.97 -1.09 8.75
N SER A 212 3.49 -2.32 8.68
CA SER A 212 2.10 -2.68 8.36
C SER A 212 1.28 -2.84 9.65
N ILE A 213 -0.02 -3.11 9.51
CA ILE A 213 -0.91 -3.34 10.65
C ILE A 213 -0.46 -4.58 11.46
N ASP A 214 -0.05 -5.65 10.77
CA ASP A 214 0.29 -6.93 11.40
C ASP A 214 1.51 -6.82 12.33
N ASN A 215 2.45 -5.94 11.97
CA ASN A 215 3.72 -5.68 12.64
C ASN A 215 3.70 -4.37 13.43
N SER A 216 2.52 -3.83 13.76
CA SER A 216 2.40 -2.50 14.37
C SER A 216 3.16 -2.36 15.69
N ARG A 217 3.50 -3.46 16.38
CA ARG A 217 4.19 -3.44 17.69
C ARG A 217 5.72 -3.49 17.60
N ASP A 218 6.27 -3.74 16.41
CA ASP A 218 7.71 -3.97 16.23
C ASP A 218 8.55 -2.70 16.50
N ASP A 219 7.91 -1.53 16.50
CA ASP A 219 8.53 -0.24 16.80
C ASP A 219 8.05 0.41 18.11
N ASN A 220 7.55 -0.39 19.05
CA ASN A 220 7.12 0.13 20.36
C ASN A 220 8.21 0.94 21.08
N ASP A 221 9.47 0.52 20.92
CA ASP A 221 10.62 1.16 21.55
C ASP A 221 11.15 2.36 20.76
N ALA A 222 10.66 2.56 19.52
CA ALA A 222 11.08 3.67 18.69
C ALA A 222 10.53 5.02 19.20
N THR A 223 11.23 6.09 18.85
CA THR A 223 10.80 7.46 19.12
C THR A 223 9.49 7.80 18.43
N GLY A 224 8.71 8.72 19.00
CA GLY A 224 7.39 9.09 18.48
C GLY A 224 7.40 9.57 17.03
N TYR A 225 8.47 10.24 16.58
CA TYR A 225 8.60 10.66 15.18
C TYR A 225 8.90 9.47 14.24
N ASN A 226 9.75 8.52 14.64
CA ASN A 226 10.03 7.32 13.85
C ASN A 226 8.77 6.46 13.67
N LYS A 227 7.92 6.36 14.71
CA LYS A 227 6.61 5.69 14.63
C LYS A 227 5.69 6.27 13.55
N ILE A 228 5.67 7.59 13.38
CA ILE A 228 4.91 8.23 12.29
C ILE A 228 5.55 7.89 10.94
N LEU A 229 6.87 8.10 10.81
CA LEU A 229 7.59 7.96 9.54
C LEU A 229 7.60 6.52 9.01
N ALA A 230 7.65 5.51 9.89
CA ALA A 230 7.54 4.09 9.53
C ALA A 230 6.22 3.72 8.85
N ARG A 231 5.18 4.54 9.00
CA ARG A 231 3.83 4.26 8.51
C ARG A 231 3.39 5.16 7.37
N ILE A 232 4.18 6.18 7.00
CA ILE A 232 3.92 7.09 5.88
C ILE A 232 4.98 6.95 4.80
N LYS A 233 4.61 7.13 3.54
CA LYS A 233 5.57 7.08 2.42
C LYS A 233 6.40 8.36 2.36
N THR A 234 7.63 8.34 2.86
CA THR A 234 8.55 9.50 2.85
C THR A 234 9.76 9.28 1.95
N ASN A 235 10.43 10.37 1.59
CA ASN A 235 11.78 10.35 0.99
C ASN A 235 12.84 10.27 2.09
N GLU A 236 14.09 9.97 1.71
CA GLU A 236 15.24 9.82 2.61
C GLU A 236 15.52 11.07 3.47
N THR A 237 15.18 12.25 2.98
CA THR A 237 15.34 13.53 3.69
C THR A 237 14.10 13.99 4.45
N VAL A 238 13.02 13.19 4.42
CA VAL A 238 11.76 13.42 5.14
C VAL A 238 11.25 14.86 4.93
N THR A 239 11.13 15.28 3.67
CA THR A 239 10.72 16.65 3.28
C THR A 239 9.27 16.70 2.79
N ALA A 240 8.60 17.81 3.11
CA ALA A 240 7.24 18.07 2.64
C ALA A 240 7.25 18.33 1.12
N LYS A 241 6.29 17.73 0.41
CA LYS A 241 6.14 17.86 -1.05
C LYS A 241 5.02 18.84 -1.36
N TYR A 242 5.25 19.83 -2.21
CA TYR A 242 4.25 20.86 -2.52
C TYR A 242 3.72 20.82 -3.95
N HIS A 243 4.13 19.83 -4.76
CA HIS A 243 3.85 19.82 -6.20
C HIS A 243 2.35 19.86 -6.54
N TRP A 244 1.51 19.04 -5.90
CA TRP A 244 0.07 19.01 -6.20
C TRP A 244 -0.66 20.23 -5.65
N ILE A 245 -0.23 20.74 -4.50
CA ILE A 245 -0.73 22.00 -3.94
C ILE A 245 -0.43 23.16 -4.89
N ALA A 246 0.80 23.22 -5.43
CA ALA A 246 1.21 24.24 -6.39
C ALA A 246 0.44 24.12 -7.72
N ILE A 247 0.31 22.90 -8.27
CA ILE A 247 -0.47 22.66 -9.48
C ILE A 247 -1.92 23.11 -9.28
N PHE A 248 -2.56 22.74 -8.17
CA PHE A 248 -3.93 23.14 -7.86
C PHE A 248 -4.07 24.67 -7.76
N ALA A 249 -3.17 25.34 -7.04
CA ALA A 249 -3.18 26.80 -6.94
C ALA A 249 -2.99 27.48 -8.31
N ILE A 250 -2.07 26.98 -9.14
CA ILE A 250 -1.86 27.47 -10.51
C ILE A 250 -3.11 27.25 -11.36
N THR A 251 -3.77 26.09 -11.27
CA THR A 251 -5.00 25.80 -12.00
C THR A 251 -6.11 26.78 -11.62
N ILE A 252 -6.31 27.09 -10.33
CA ILE A 252 -7.29 28.08 -9.89
C ILE A 252 -6.98 29.46 -10.51
N VAL A 253 -5.72 29.88 -10.47
CA VAL A 253 -5.30 31.19 -11.01
C VAL A 253 -5.52 31.24 -12.52
N ILE A 254 -5.13 30.19 -13.27
CA ILE A 254 -5.34 30.12 -14.72
C ILE A 254 -6.82 30.19 -15.06
N VAL A 255 -7.66 29.40 -14.36
CA VAL A 255 -9.11 29.40 -14.60
C VAL A 255 -9.73 30.75 -14.24
N ALA A 256 -9.28 31.40 -13.15
CA ALA A 256 -9.76 32.72 -12.77
C ALA A 256 -9.40 33.80 -13.81
N ILE A 257 -8.17 33.78 -14.34
CA ILE A 257 -7.74 34.71 -15.40
C ILE A 257 -8.53 34.44 -16.68
N ALA A 258 -8.70 33.17 -17.06
CA ALA A 258 -9.51 32.80 -18.22
C ALA A 258 -10.97 33.24 -18.06
N ALA A 259 -11.55 33.09 -16.86
CA ALA A 259 -12.90 33.56 -16.54
C ALA A 259 -13.03 35.06 -16.72
N PHE A 260 -12.07 35.82 -16.18
CA PHE A 260 -12.05 37.27 -16.32
C PHE A 260 -11.99 37.67 -17.79
N TRP A 261 -11.10 37.04 -18.56
CA TRP A 261 -10.94 37.38 -19.96
C TRP A 261 -12.17 37.06 -20.81
N VAL A 262 -12.75 35.86 -20.67
CA VAL A 262 -14.01 35.51 -21.37
C VAL A 262 -15.11 36.50 -20.99
N ARG A 263 -15.18 36.89 -19.71
CA ARG A 263 -16.21 37.82 -19.25
C ARG A 263 -16.02 39.23 -19.81
N THR A 264 -14.78 39.71 -19.92
CA THR A 264 -14.50 40.99 -20.57
C THR A 264 -14.91 40.97 -22.04
N GLU A 265 -14.64 39.89 -22.76
CA GLU A 265 -15.09 39.75 -24.16
C GLU A 265 -16.61 39.69 -24.27
N GLN A 266 -17.30 39.09 -23.28
CA GLN A 266 -18.77 39.10 -23.23
C GLN A 266 -19.33 40.50 -23.10
N LEU A 267 -18.72 41.30 -22.25
CA LEU A 267 -19.14 42.68 -22.04
C LEU A 267 -18.92 43.51 -23.30
N ASN A 268 -17.76 43.38 -23.95
CA ASN A 268 -17.46 44.06 -25.22
C ASN A 268 -18.42 43.65 -26.35
N ALA A 269 -18.78 42.37 -26.42
CA ALA A 269 -19.74 41.87 -27.41
C ALA A 269 -21.15 42.44 -27.18
N LEU A 270 -21.60 42.50 -25.92
CA LEU A 270 -22.86 43.14 -25.55
C LEU A 270 -22.83 44.64 -25.85
N GLU A 271 -21.74 45.33 -25.52
CA GLU A 271 -21.56 46.75 -25.83
C GLU A 271 -21.69 47.03 -27.34
N THR A 272 -21.07 46.19 -28.17
CA THR A 272 -21.17 46.30 -29.64
C THR A 272 -22.62 46.16 -30.11
N GLU A 273 -23.40 45.25 -29.53
CA GLU A 273 -24.82 45.07 -29.84
C GLU A 273 -25.66 46.28 -29.40
N TRP A 274 -25.39 46.83 -28.21
CA TRP A 274 -26.07 48.03 -27.70
C TRP A 274 -25.80 49.26 -28.57
N VAL A 275 -24.54 49.48 -28.98
CA VAL A 275 -24.16 50.57 -29.88
C VAL A 275 -24.83 50.41 -31.25
N ALA A 276 -24.78 49.21 -31.83
CA ALA A 276 -25.43 48.92 -33.11
C ALA A 276 -26.95 49.15 -33.05
N GLY A 277 -27.61 48.67 -32.01
CA GLY A 277 -29.04 48.89 -31.77
C GLY A 277 -29.38 50.36 -31.56
N TYR A 278 -28.55 51.12 -30.86
CA TYR A 278 -28.75 52.56 -30.65
C TYR A 278 -28.64 53.36 -31.96
N GLN A 279 -27.65 53.08 -32.82
CA GLN A 279 -27.51 53.73 -34.13
C GLN A 279 -28.72 53.50 -35.04
N VAL A 280 -29.28 52.28 -35.03
CA VAL A 280 -30.51 51.96 -35.78
C VAL A 280 -31.71 52.75 -35.24
N ASN A 281 -31.89 52.81 -33.92
CA ASN A 281 -32.98 53.58 -33.30
C ASN A 281 -32.82 55.10 -33.49
N GLN A 282 -31.59 55.62 -33.54
CA GLN A 282 -31.35 57.03 -33.79
C GLN A 282 -31.69 57.41 -35.23
N SER A 283 -31.28 56.60 -36.22
CA SER A 283 -31.58 56.86 -37.65
C SER A 283 -33.07 56.80 -37.98
N LEU A 284 -33.83 55.94 -37.28
CA LEU A 284 -35.29 55.87 -37.39
C LEU A 284 -35.98 57.08 -36.74
N ASN A 285 -35.45 57.62 -35.64
CA ASN A 285 -36.04 58.77 -34.94
C ASN A 285 -35.75 60.12 -35.60
N THR A 286 -34.67 60.26 -36.36
CA THR A 286 -34.37 61.48 -37.13
C THR A 286 -35.22 61.64 -38.40
N SER A 287 -35.92 60.60 -38.85
CA SER A 287 -36.60 60.59 -40.15
C SER A 287 -38.11 60.92 -40.07
N ASN A 288 -38.70 61.05 -38.87
CA ASN A 288 -40.17 61.10 -38.70
C ASN A 288 -40.71 62.22 -37.78
N SER A 289 -39.90 63.20 -37.34
CA SER A 289 -40.40 64.34 -36.55
C SER A 289 -40.74 65.54 -37.45
N PRO A 290 -42.00 66.01 -37.53
CA PRO A 290 -42.38 67.21 -38.28
C PRO A 290 -41.99 68.54 -37.58
N PHE A 291 -41.33 68.48 -36.42
CA PHE A 291 -40.78 69.63 -35.72
C PHE A 291 -39.26 69.49 -35.66
N ASP A 292 -38.57 70.29 -36.46
CA ASP A 292 -37.10 70.35 -36.48
C ASP A 292 -36.64 71.43 -35.49
N LEU A 293 -35.72 71.06 -34.60
CA LEU A 293 -35.21 71.97 -33.58
C LEU A 293 -34.22 72.96 -34.20
N PRO A 294 -34.15 74.21 -33.71
CA PRO A 294 -33.13 75.17 -34.14
C PRO A 294 -31.73 74.57 -34.00
N ALA A 295 -30.83 74.80 -34.98
CA ALA A 295 -29.52 74.14 -35.07
C ALA A 295 -28.72 74.13 -33.75
N ALA A 296 -28.73 75.23 -33.00
CA ALA A 296 -28.04 75.34 -31.71
C ALA A 296 -28.63 74.43 -30.60
N SER A 297 -29.93 74.13 -30.64
CA SER A 297 -30.58 73.22 -29.68
C SER A 297 -30.45 71.75 -30.10
N ALA A 298 -30.41 71.49 -31.41
CA ALA A 298 -30.17 70.16 -31.96
C ALA A 298 -28.77 69.62 -31.58
N ASP A 299 -27.76 70.49 -31.56
CA ASP A 299 -26.40 70.10 -31.16
C ASP A 299 -26.29 69.82 -29.65
N VAL A 300 -26.95 70.62 -28.81
CA VAL A 300 -27.00 70.39 -27.35
C VAL A 300 -27.76 69.10 -27.01
N GLU A 301 -28.84 68.80 -27.73
CA GLU A 301 -29.59 67.55 -27.53
C GLU A 301 -28.82 66.32 -27.99
N LYS A 302 -28.09 66.41 -29.12
CA LYS A 302 -27.16 65.35 -29.56
C LYS A 302 -26.09 65.10 -28.51
N GLN A 303 -25.44 66.16 -28.02
CA GLN A 303 -24.40 66.07 -27.01
C GLN A 303 -24.92 65.52 -25.66
N SER A 304 -26.13 65.92 -25.25
CA SER A 304 -26.78 65.42 -24.03
C SER A 304 -27.16 63.94 -24.14
N LYS A 305 -27.68 63.52 -25.30
CA LYS A 305 -28.01 62.12 -25.59
C LYS A 305 -26.77 61.24 -25.68
N GLU A 306 -25.70 61.72 -26.30
CA GLU A 306 -24.40 61.05 -26.36
C GLU A 306 -23.79 60.88 -24.96
N LYS A 307 -23.77 61.94 -24.15
CA LYS A 307 -23.28 61.87 -22.78
C LYS A 307 -24.12 60.93 -21.88
N THR A 308 -25.45 60.96 -22.02
CA THR A 308 -26.34 60.05 -21.29
C THR A 308 -26.14 58.59 -21.72
N PHE A 309 -25.83 58.36 -23.00
CA PHE A 309 -25.50 57.04 -23.52
C PHE A 309 -24.18 56.53 -22.94
N ASP A 310 -23.13 57.35 -22.97
CA ASP A 310 -21.83 57.03 -22.38
C ASP A 310 -21.93 56.76 -20.88
N ASP A 311 -22.71 57.57 -20.14
CA ASP A 311 -22.94 57.37 -18.71
C ASP A 311 -23.68 56.04 -18.43
N LYS A 312 -24.67 55.67 -19.25
CA LYS A 312 -25.35 54.37 -19.14
C LYS A 312 -24.43 53.20 -19.46
N LEU A 313 -23.63 53.32 -20.52
CA LEU A 313 -22.66 52.31 -20.94
C LEU A 313 -21.62 52.08 -19.84
N GLY A 314 -21.07 53.16 -19.29
CA GLY A 314 -20.10 53.12 -18.20
C GLY A 314 -20.68 52.58 -16.90
N ALA A 315 -21.95 52.88 -16.60
CA ALA A 315 -22.65 52.33 -15.43
C ALA A 315 -22.86 50.81 -15.54
N GLU A 316 -23.31 50.31 -16.70
CA GLU A 316 -23.48 48.88 -16.96
C GLU A 316 -22.14 48.12 -16.95
N HIS A 317 -21.08 48.74 -17.48
CA HIS A 317 -19.73 48.17 -17.43
C HIS A 317 -19.22 48.06 -15.98
N ARG A 318 -19.48 49.07 -15.13
CA ARG A 318 -19.10 49.01 -13.71
C ARG A 318 -19.95 48.01 -12.92
N ALA A 319 -21.26 47.96 -13.17
CA ALA A 319 -22.17 47.03 -12.50
C ALA A 319 -21.82 45.58 -12.82
N SER A 320 -21.55 45.27 -14.08
CA SER A 320 -21.16 43.93 -14.52
C SER A 320 -19.80 43.48 -13.96
N LEU A 321 -18.82 44.39 -13.85
CA LEU A 321 -17.54 44.12 -13.18
C LEU A 321 -17.70 43.71 -11.70
N VAL A 322 -18.62 44.36 -10.97
CA VAL A 322 -18.87 44.03 -9.55
C VAL A 322 -19.48 42.63 -9.43
N THR A 323 -20.49 42.30 -10.25
CA THR A 323 -21.09 40.95 -10.22
C THR A 323 -20.07 39.85 -10.53
N PHE A 324 -19.13 40.14 -11.43
CA PHE A 324 -18.03 39.23 -11.76
C PHE A 324 -17.06 39.04 -10.60
N ALA A 325 -16.68 40.12 -9.91
CA ALA A 325 -15.79 40.05 -8.76
C ALA A 325 -16.40 39.16 -7.66
N VAL A 326 -17.72 39.29 -7.42
CA VAL A 326 -18.44 38.45 -6.46
C VAL A 326 -18.42 36.98 -6.87
N LEU A 327 -18.75 36.65 -8.13
CA LEU A 327 -18.70 35.27 -8.63
C LEU A 327 -17.29 34.66 -8.53
N SER A 328 -16.26 35.43 -8.84
CA SER A 328 -14.86 34.98 -8.75
C SER A 328 -14.42 34.67 -7.31
N VAL A 329 -14.88 35.46 -6.33
CA VAL A 329 -14.63 35.19 -4.91
C VAL A 329 -15.36 33.92 -4.46
N VAL A 330 -16.61 33.72 -4.91
CA VAL A 330 -17.37 32.49 -4.62
C VAL A 330 -16.69 31.26 -5.23
N TYR A 331 -16.23 31.35 -6.48
CA TYR A 331 -15.44 30.30 -7.13
C TYR A 331 -14.26 29.88 -6.25
N VAL A 332 -13.42 30.84 -5.85
CA VAL A 332 -12.23 30.58 -5.02
C VAL A 332 -12.64 29.98 -3.67
N ALA A 333 -13.71 30.47 -3.04
CA ALA A 333 -14.20 29.94 -1.77
C ALA A 333 -14.65 28.47 -1.88
N ILE A 334 -15.37 28.09 -2.95
CA ILE A 334 -15.79 26.71 -3.19
C ILE A 334 -14.57 25.81 -3.44
N GLN A 335 -13.55 26.29 -4.16
CA GLN A 335 -12.29 25.56 -4.36
C GLN A 335 -11.56 25.31 -3.04
N PHE A 336 -11.55 26.29 -2.12
CA PHE A 336 -10.98 26.11 -0.78
C PHE A 336 -11.78 25.12 0.05
N ILE A 337 -13.11 25.14 -0.01
CA ILE A 337 -13.97 24.16 0.67
C ILE A 337 -13.69 22.75 0.12
N ALA A 338 -13.52 22.62 -1.20
CA ALA A 338 -13.16 21.36 -1.85
C ALA A 338 -11.83 20.80 -1.34
N LEU A 339 -10.82 21.66 -1.30
CA LEU A 339 -9.50 21.34 -0.79
C LEU A 339 -9.56 20.96 0.71
N TRP A 340 -10.32 21.71 1.50
CA TRP A 340 -10.47 21.48 2.93
C TRP A 340 -11.18 20.16 3.23
N LEU A 341 -12.30 19.85 2.56
CA LEU A 341 -12.99 18.58 2.72
C LEU A 341 -12.08 17.40 2.34
N SER A 342 -11.36 17.52 1.23
CA SER A 342 -10.35 16.53 0.85
C SER A 342 -9.25 16.37 1.92
N MET A 343 -8.76 17.48 2.46
CA MET A 343 -7.74 17.50 3.50
C MET A 343 -8.23 16.88 4.81
N VAL A 344 -9.49 17.04 5.21
CA VAL A 344 -10.02 16.51 6.47
C VAL A 344 -10.21 14.99 6.41
N TYR A 345 -10.66 14.48 5.27
CA TYR A 345 -11.09 13.10 5.13
C TYR A 345 -10.09 12.16 4.43
N GLY A 346 -8.97 12.70 3.93
CA GLY A 346 -7.90 11.88 3.36
C GLY A 346 -7.13 11.09 4.41
N PHE A 347 -6.44 10.01 4.05
CA PHE A 347 -5.46 9.35 4.94
C PHE A 347 -4.07 9.44 4.33
N ALA A 348 -3.04 9.57 5.18
CA ALA A 348 -1.66 9.65 4.72
C ALA A 348 -0.85 8.38 4.99
N GLY A 349 -1.24 7.57 6.00
CA GLY A 349 -0.56 6.31 6.29
C GLY A 349 -0.88 5.20 5.29
N LEU A 350 0.09 4.28 5.11
CA LEU A 350 0.05 3.20 4.12
C LEU A 350 -1.16 2.28 4.32
N ALA A 351 -1.48 1.94 5.57
CA ALA A 351 -2.58 1.05 5.93
C ALA A 351 -3.63 1.74 6.81
N SER A 352 -3.60 3.08 6.93
CA SER A 352 -4.50 3.81 7.82
C SER A 352 -5.97 3.71 7.42
N ARG A 353 -6.26 3.69 6.11
CA ARG A 353 -7.64 3.51 5.62
C ARG A 353 -8.18 2.14 5.98
N GLU A 354 -7.37 1.09 5.82
CA GLU A 354 -7.75 -0.28 6.17
C GLU A 354 -7.96 -0.43 7.68
N ALA A 355 -7.05 0.12 8.49
CA ALA A 355 -7.17 0.13 9.94
C ALA A 355 -8.43 0.89 10.42
N TYR A 356 -8.74 2.02 9.78
CA TYR A 356 -9.98 2.77 10.06
C TYR A 356 -11.22 1.99 9.67
N ASP A 357 -11.25 1.36 8.49
CA ASP A 357 -12.41 0.62 8.02
C ASP A 357 -12.73 -0.60 8.90
N MET A 358 -11.75 -1.13 9.61
CA MET A 358 -11.94 -2.20 10.60
C MET A 358 -12.38 -1.66 11.96
N THR A 359 -11.76 -0.58 12.45
CA THR A 359 -12.09 0.01 13.76
C THR A 359 -13.40 0.80 13.77
N SER A 360 -13.82 1.38 12.64
CA SER A 360 -15.07 2.16 12.54
C SER A 360 -16.33 1.32 12.46
N LYS A 361 -16.24 0.07 11.99
CA LYS A 361 -17.39 -0.84 11.81
C LYS A 361 -17.78 -1.57 13.09
N PHE A 362 -16.85 -1.72 14.04
CA PHE A 362 -17.04 -2.52 15.24
C PHE A 362 -16.71 -1.70 16.48
N LYS A 363 -17.52 -1.82 17.52
CA LYS A 363 -17.25 -1.12 18.79
C LYS A 363 -16.26 -1.87 19.68
N THR A 364 -16.12 -3.18 19.48
CA THR A 364 -15.33 -4.06 20.35
C THR A 364 -14.68 -5.17 19.52
N ALA A 365 -13.52 -5.65 19.96
CA ALA A 365 -12.81 -6.78 19.34
C ALA A 365 -13.70 -8.04 19.19
N ASP A 366 -14.54 -8.34 20.19
CA ASP A 366 -15.45 -9.50 20.15
C ASP A 366 -16.50 -9.41 19.04
N GLU A 367 -16.96 -8.20 18.71
CA GLU A 367 -17.89 -7.98 17.61
C GLU A 367 -17.20 -8.25 16.26
N MET A 368 -15.97 -7.79 16.11
CA MET A 368 -15.13 -8.07 14.95
C MET A 368 -14.90 -9.58 14.79
N ILE A 369 -14.55 -10.28 15.87
CA ILE A 369 -14.33 -11.74 15.84
C ILE A 369 -15.60 -12.48 15.39
N ARG A 370 -16.77 -12.12 15.94
CA ARG A 370 -18.06 -12.70 15.52
C ARG A 370 -18.38 -12.39 14.06
N TRP A 371 -18.09 -11.18 13.59
CA TRP A 371 -18.25 -10.84 12.18
C TRP A 371 -17.30 -11.64 11.27
N MET A 372 -16.02 -11.74 11.62
CA MET A 372 -15.03 -12.52 10.88
C MET A 372 -15.41 -14.01 10.85
N ALA A 373 -15.88 -14.57 11.97
CA ALA A 373 -16.39 -15.95 12.02
C ALA A 373 -17.54 -16.17 11.02
N ARG A 374 -18.52 -15.26 10.99
CA ARG A 374 -19.63 -15.34 10.02
C ARG A 374 -19.16 -15.24 8.57
N GLN A 375 -18.23 -14.33 8.27
CA GLN A 375 -17.68 -14.18 6.92
C GLN A 375 -16.86 -15.41 6.49
N ARG A 376 -16.04 -15.96 7.39
CA ARG A 376 -15.28 -17.20 7.15
C ARG A 376 -16.22 -18.37 6.83
N LEU A 377 -17.28 -18.55 7.62
CA LEU A 377 -18.28 -19.60 7.37
C LEU A 377 -18.99 -19.40 6.02
N ALA A 378 -19.35 -18.17 5.66
CA ALA A 378 -19.97 -17.89 4.36
C ALA A 378 -19.03 -18.20 3.19
N ILE A 379 -17.75 -17.81 3.29
CA ILE A 379 -16.74 -18.07 2.25
C ILE A 379 -16.52 -19.58 2.11
N ARG A 380 -16.38 -20.31 3.23
CA ARG A 380 -16.25 -21.77 3.24
C ARG A 380 -17.44 -22.43 2.54
N GLY A 381 -18.67 -22.07 2.94
CA GLY A 381 -19.88 -22.61 2.32
C GLY A 381 -19.99 -22.30 0.82
N HIS A 382 -19.55 -21.11 0.38
CA HIS A 382 -19.50 -20.79 -1.05
C HIS A 382 -18.47 -21.62 -1.81
N ALA A 383 -17.27 -21.80 -1.24
CA ALA A 383 -16.21 -22.62 -1.81
C ALA A 383 -16.63 -24.08 -1.93
N ASP A 384 -17.14 -24.67 -0.84
CA ASP A 384 -17.63 -26.06 -0.79
C ASP A 384 -18.75 -26.29 -1.80
N HIS A 385 -19.68 -25.34 -1.92
CA HIS A 385 -20.76 -25.45 -2.90
C HIS A 385 -20.22 -25.48 -4.35
N LYS A 386 -19.22 -24.66 -4.69
CA LYS A 386 -18.62 -24.68 -6.04
C LYS A 386 -17.72 -25.90 -6.26
N LEU A 387 -17.02 -26.34 -5.24
CA LEU A 387 -16.22 -27.56 -5.27
C LEU A 387 -17.09 -28.79 -5.51
N ARG A 388 -18.23 -28.91 -4.81
CA ARG A 388 -19.22 -29.98 -5.03
C ARG A 388 -19.85 -29.94 -6.42
N MET A 389 -20.09 -28.74 -6.97
CA MET A 389 -20.53 -28.60 -8.36
C MET A 389 -19.48 -29.12 -9.35
N LEU A 390 -18.20 -28.82 -9.12
CA LEU A 390 -17.10 -29.31 -9.94
C LEU A 390 -16.97 -30.83 -9.84
N GLN A 391 -16.87 -31.36 -8.63
CA GLN A 391 -16.77 -32.79 -8.35
C GLN A 391 -17.93 -33.58 -8.97
N ARG A 392 -19.17 -33.08 -8.87
CA ARG A 392 -20.34 -33.72 -9.51
C ARG A 392 -20.22 -33.77 -11.03
N LYS A 393 -19.72 -32.71 -11.67
CA LYS A 393 -19.52 -32.69 -13.12
C LYS A 393 -18.38 -33.63 -13.53
N VAL A 394 -17.28 -33.63 -12.79
CA VAL A 394 -16.11 -34.49 -13.04
C VAL A 394 -16.44 -35.97 -12.86
N ALA A 395 -17.21 -36.33 -11.84
CA ALA A 395 -17.69 -37.69 -11.62
C ALA A 395 -18.49 -38.24 -12.82
N GLY A 396 -19.14 -37.37 -13.60
CA GLY A 396 -19.84 -37.76 -14.82
C GLY A 396 -18.92 -38.11 -16.00
N PHE A 397 -17.63 -37.75 -15.93
CA PHE A 397 -16.67 -37.93 -17.03
C PHE A 397 -15.55 -38.94 -16.74
N ASP A 398 -15.12 -39.09 -15.48
CA ASP A 398 -13.85 -39.74 -15.14
C ASP A 398 -13.99 -41.10 -14.42
N MET A 399 -14.99 -41.90 -14.80
CA MET A 399 -15.19 -43.24 -14.26
C MET A 399 -14.36 -44.32 -14.96
N ALA A 400 -13.61 -43.97 -16.01
CA ALA A 400 -12.91 -44.92 -16.87
C ALA A 400 -11.48 -45.26 -16.40
N SER A 401 -10.89 -44.49 -15.48
CA SER A 401 -9.53 -44.69 -14.97
C SER A 401 -9.52 -45.05 -13.48
N ASP A 402 -8.61 -45.92 -13.04
CA ASP A 402 -8.49 -46.31 -11.62
C ASP A 402 -8.19 -45.10 -10.71
N ILE A 403 -7.38 -44.17 -11.22
CA ILE A 403 -7.03 -42.91 -10.54
C ILE A 403 -8.26 -41.99 -10.45
N GLY A 404 -9.04 -41.89 -11.53
CA GLY A 404 -10.30 -41.15 -11.58
C GLY A 404 -11.37 -41.72 -10.65
N HIS A 405 -11.46 -43.05 -10.58
CA HIS A 405 -12.34 -43.76 -9.65
C HIS A 405 -11.96 -43.49 -8.19
N ARG A 406 -10.66 -43.57 -7.84
CA ARG A 406 -10.17 -43.26 -6.49
C ARG A 406 -10.41 -41.80 -6.11
N SER A 407 -10.13 -40.85 -7.01
CA SER A 407 -10.40 -39.43 -6.79
C SER A 407 -11.89 -39.14 -6.61
N THR A 408 -12.76 -39.80 -7.38
CA THR A 408 -14.21 -39.64 -7.22
C THR A 408 -14.70 -40.25 -5.91
N THR A 409 -14.15 -41.38 -5.51
CA THR A 409 -14.47 -42.03 -4.23
C THR A 409 -14.07 -41.16 -3.04
N THR A 410 -12.92 -40.50 -3.07
CA THR A 410 -12.45 -39.61 -1.98
C THR A 410 -13.00 -38.18 -2.07
N ALA A 411 -13.79 -37.83 -3.08
CA ALA A 411 -14.32 -36.48 -3.30
C ALA A 411 -15.07 -35.90 -2.10
N HIS A 412 -15.83 -36.72 -1.39
CA HIS A 412 -16.61 -36.30 -0.22
C HIS A 412 -15.76 -35.89 0.99
N THR A 413 -14.49 -36.29 1.05
CA THR A 413 -13.55 -35.90 2.11
C THR A 413 -12.74 -34.66 1.75
N ARG A 414 -12.74 -34.27 0.47
CA ARG A 414 -12.01 -33.13 -0.09
C ARG A 414 -12.92 -31.89 -0.07
N ASP A 415 -13.22 -31.42 1.12
CA ASP A 415 -13.90 -30.14 1.35
C ASP A 415 -12.88 -28.99 1.48
N PHE A 416 -13.35 -27.74 1.47
CA PHE A 416 -12.49 -26.57 1.58
C PHE A 416 -11.71 -26.52 2.91
N ASP A 417 -12.24 -27.10 4.00
CA ASP A 417 -11.49 -27.24 5.26
C ASP A 417 -10.25 -28.17 5.11
N ALA A 418 -10.39 -29.25 4.33
CA ALA A 418 -9.25 -30.11 4.00
C ALA A 418 -8.21 -29.38 3.15
N PHE A 419 -8.66 -28.50 2.23
CA PHE A 419 -7.77 -27.61 1.49
C PHE A 419 -7.04 -26.61 2.39
N LEU A 420 -7.73 -26.02 3.37
CA LEU A 420 -7.10 -25.09 4.32
C LEU A 420 -6.00 -25.78 5.14
N LYS A 421 -6.23 -27.03 5.58
CA LYS A 421 -5.22 -27.84 6.27
C LYS A 421 -4.03 -28.15 5.38
N LEU A 422 -4.29 -28.54 4.12
CA LEU A 422 -3.24 -28.76 3.13
C LEU A 422 -2.38 -27.50 2.92
N ARG A 423 -3.01 -26.33 2.79
CA ARG A 423 -2.31 -25.05 2.65
C ARG A 423 -1.53 -24.66 3.91
N ALA A 424 -2.07 -24.91 5.10
CA ALA A 424 -1.36 -24.67 6.35
C ALA A 424 -0.07 -25.49 6.43
N GLN A 425 -0.16 -26.79 6.10
CA GLN A 425 1.01 -27.68 6.05
C GLN A 425 2.05 -27.23 5.01
N GLN A 426 1.60 -26.79 3.83
CA GLN A 426 2.50 -26.25 2.80
C GLN A 426 3.24 -25.00 3.30
N VAL A 427 2.54 -24.06 3.92
CA VAL A 427 3.15 -22.83 4.46
C VAL A 427 4.12 -23.14 5.60
N GLU A 428 3.82 -24.12 6.45
CA GLU A 428 4.74 -24.56 7.50
C GLU A 428 5.99 -25.22 6.91
N ALA A 429 5.84 -26.07 5.89
CA ALA A 429 6.96 -26.68 5.18
C ALA A 429 7.85 -25.63 4.49
N GLU A 430 7.25 -24.63 3.82
CA GLU A 430 7.97 -23.52 3.21
C GLU A 430 8.75 -22.70 4.25
N ARG A 431 8.15 -22.41 5.41
CA ARG A 431 8.83 -21.71 6.51
C ARG A 431 9.99 -22.50 7.08
N LEU A 432 9.84 -23.82 7.23
CA LEU A 432 10.92 -24.68 7.71
C LEU A 432 12.06 -24.75 6.69
N ALA A 433 11.74 -24.81 5.39
CA ALA A 433 12.73 -24.75 4.33
C ALA A 433 13.46 -23.41 4.28
N GLU A 434 12.75 -22.29 4.44
CA GLU A 434 13.35 -20.95 4.49
C GLU A 434 14.30 -20.80 5.68
N LYS A 435 13.88 -21.25 6.87
CA LYS A 435 14.75 -21.30 8.06
C LYS A 435 15.99 -22.15 7.82
N ALA A 436 15.85 -23.33 7.22
CA ALA A 436 16.98 -24.19 6.92
C ALA A 436 17.99 -23.51 5.95
N VAL A 437 17.50 -22.75 4.97
CA VAL A 437 18.35 -21.97 4.07
C VAL A 437 19.04 -20.82 4.81
N GLU A 438 18.34 -20.13 5.71
CA GLU A 438 18.92 -19.07 6.53
C GLU A 438 20.00 -19.60 7.50
N ASP A 439 19.71 -20.71 8.17
CA ASP A 439 20.67 -21.42 9.02
C ASP A 439 21.90 -21.84 8.22
N GLN A 440 21.71 -22.36 7.00
CA GLN A 440 22.84 -22.72 6.13
C GLN A 440 23.67 -21.50 5.71
N ARG A 441 23.03 -20.34 5.46
CA ARG A 441 23.74 -19.08 5.16
C ARG A 441 24.54 -18.57 6.35
N THR A 442 23.98 -18.64 7.56
CA THR A 442 24.68 -18.20 8.77
C THR A 442 25.87 -19.10 9.08
N ILE A 443 25.73 -20.42 8.94
CA ILE A 443 26.82 -21.40 9.08
C ILE A 443 27.93 -21.14 8.05
N ALA A 444 27.57 -20.93 6.78
CA ALA A 444 28.54 -20.64 5.72
C ALA A 444 29.30 -19.32 5.97
N ALA A 445 28.61 -18.27 6.43
CA ALA A 445 29.24 -17.00 6.80
C ALA A 445 30.18 -17.14 7.99
N HIS A 446 29.81 -17.93 9.01
CA HIS A 446 30.67 -18.21 10.16
C HIS A 446 31.94 -18.97 9.74
N ARG A 447 31.79 -19.99 8.88
CA ARG A 447 32.93 -20.75 8.34
C ARG A 447 33.89 -19.86 7.55
N ALA A 448 33.38 -19.01 6.66
CA ALA A 448 34.22 -18.08 5.90
C ALA A 448 35.00 -17.11 6.80
N LYS A 449 34.40 -16.67 7.91
CA LYS A 449 35.07 -15.81 8.91
C LYS A 449 36.20 -16.55 9.63
N LEU A 450 35.99 -17.81 10.00
CA LEU A 450 37.01 -18.67 10.59
C LEU A 450 38.18 -18.92 9.64
N GLU A 451 37.89 -19.22 8.37
CA GLU A 451 38.92 -19.42 7.34
C GLU A 451 39.77 -18.15 7.13
N LEU A 452 39.15 -16.97 7.14
CA LEU A 452 39.88 -15.69 7.07
C LEU A 452 40.77 -15.47 8.31
N GLN A 453 40.28 -15.81 9.50
CA GLN A 453 41.04 -15.71 10.74
C GLN A 453 42.24 -16.67 10.74
N GLN A 454 42.09 -17.89 10.22
CA GLN A 454 43.19 -18.85 10.07
C GLN A 454 44.22 -18.38 9.04
N GLN A 455 43.79 -17.79 7.92
CA GLN A 455 44.69 -17.22 6.92
C GLN A 455 45.53 -16.06 7.49
N LEU A 456 44.91 -15.17 8.27
CA LEU A 456 45.63 -14.10 8.98
C LEU A 456 46.65 -14.67 9.96
N ALA A 457 46.27 -15.69 10.74
CA ALA A 457 47.18 -16.32 11.69
C ALA A 457 48.38 -17.03 11.02
N ASN A 458 48.16 -17.65 9.84
CA ASN A 458 49.23 -18.29 9.07
C ASN A 458 50.19 -17.26 8.45
N LEU A 459 49.69 -16.11 7.99
CA LEU A 459 50.52 -15.01 7.51
C LEU A 459 51.40 -14.41 8.62
N ASP A 460 50.87 -14.29 9.84
CA ASP A 460 51.63 -13.83 11.01
C ASP A 460 52.72 -14.84 11.43
N ALA A 461 52.47 -16.15 11.25
CA ALA A 461 53.43 -17.21 11.54
C ALA A 461 54.58 -17.28 10.52
N GLU A 462 54.29 -17.08 9.22
CA GLU A 462 55.30 -17.10 8.14
C GLU A 462 56.27 -15.91 8.22
N TYR A 463 55.82 -14.77 8.74
CA TYR A 463 56.67 -13.60 9.00
C TYR A 463 57.53 -13.70 10.28
N SER A 464 57.33 -14.73 11.11
CA SER A 464 57.95 -14.88 12.43
C SER A 464 59.03 -15.97 12.53
N ALA A 465 59.36 -16.66 11.44
CA ALA A 465 60.38 -17.73 11.47
C ALA A 465 61.82 -17.20 11.23
N PRO A 466 62.79 -17.44 12.15
CA PRO A 466 64.18 -17.04 11.96
C PRO A 466 64.94 -18.02 11.04
N VAL A 467 65.67 -17.46 10.06
CA VAL A 467 66.64 -18.19 9.22
C VAL A 467 67.87 -18.56 10.04
N THR A 468 68.18 -19.84 10.23
CA THR A 468 69.54 -20.25 10.63
C THR A 468 69.85 -21.68 10.16
N ALA A 469 70.79 -21.80 9.23
CA ALA A 469 71.51 -23.04 8.91
C ALA A 469 72.66 -23.26 9.92
N PRO A 470 73.09 -24.51 10.14
CA PRO A 470 74.53 -24.73 10.20
C PRO A 470 75.08 -26.05 9.60
N ILE A 471 76.12 -25.83 8.81
CA ILE A 471 77.39 -26.54 8.53
C ILE A 471 77.77 -27.69 9.50
N ALA A 472 78.17 -28.85 8.94
CA ALA A 472 78.90 -29.93 9.64
C ALA A 472 80.01 -30.51 8.73
N ASP A 473 81.19 -30.74 9.30
CA ASP A 473 82.40 -31.33 8.69
C ASP A 473 82.97 -32.43 9.63
N PRO A 474 83.83 -33.38 9.18
CA PRO A 474 83.39 -34.77 9.02
C PRO A 474 84.28 -35.85 9.70
N GLN A 475 83.83 -37.12 9.55
CA GLN A 475 84.53 -38.42 9.65
C GLN A 475 84.41 -39.26 10.96
N PRO A 476 84.55 -40.62 10.90
CA PRO A 476 84.11 -41.55 9.84
C PRO A 476 83.57 -42.92 10.35
N SER A 477 82.70 -43.51 9.51
CA SER A 477 82.48 -44.95 9.20
C SER A 477 82.80 -46.06 10.22
N THR A 478 81.80 -46.93 10.47
CA THR A 478 81.77 -48.31 9.93
C THR A 478 80.37 -48.95 10.09
N THR A 479 79.77 -49.27 8.95
CA THR A 479 78.71 -50.26 8.68
C THR A 479 79.30 -51.70 8.67
N PRO A 480 78.56 -52.79 8.37
CA PRO A 480 77.21 -53.28 8.76
C PRO A 480 77.35 -54.79 9.19
N PRO A 481 76.42 -55.78 9.03
CA PRO A 481 74.97 -55.80 8.76
C PRO A 481 74.09 -56.74 9.65
N THR A 482 72.81 -56.38 9.74
CA THR A 482 71.50 -57.11 9.69
C THR A 482 71.51 -58.52 9.03
N PRO A 483 70.49 -59.45 9.13
CA PRO A 483 69.14 -59.42 9.75
C PRO A 483 68.60 -60.67 10.53
N ALA A 484 67.56 -60.42 11.35
CA ALA A 484 66.29 -61.17 11.56
C ALA A 484 66.30 -62.62 12.11
N PRO A 485 65.14 -63.21 12.51
CA PRO A 485 63.96 -62.72 13.24
C PRO A 485 63.64 -63.61 14.48
N ASP A 486 62.66 -63.22 15.32
CA ASP A 486 61.54 -64.09 15.76
C ASP A 486 60.88 -63.69 17.10
N ALA A 487 59.54 -63.71 17.05
CA ALA A 487 58.59 -64.28 17.99
C ALA A 487 58.51 -63.85 19.48
N GLN A 488 57.25 -63.50 19.82
CA GLN A 488 56.49 -63.95 21.00
C GLN A 488 56.73 -63.31 22.39
N ALA A 489 55.74 -62.48 22.75
CA ALA A 489 54.80 -62.69 23.86
C ALA A 489 55.25 -62.57 25.33
N LEU A 490 54.56 -61.62 26.00
CA LEU A 490 54.03 -61.65 27.37
C LEU A 490 55.02 -61.55 28.55
N ALA A 491 55.07 -60.38 29.21
CA ALA A 491 54.58 -60.21 30.60
C ALA A 491 54.84 -58.78 31.14
N SER A 492 53.74 -58.15 31.56
CA SER A 492 53.51 -57.40 32.81
C SER A 492 54.54 -56.40 33.39
N ALA A 493 54.03 -55.19 33.60
CA ALA A 493 54.25 -54.29 34.75
C ALA A 493 55.68 -53.76 35.05
N GLN A 494 55.91 -52.45 34.85
CA GLN A 494 55.86 -51.39 35.89
C GLN A 494 56.55 -50.11 35.38
N GLN A 495 56.05 -48.95 35.86
CA GLN A 495 56.45 -47.56 35.57
C GLN A 495 57.96 -47.26 35.51
N PRO A 496 58.31 -46.16 34.81
CA PRO A 496 58.82 -45.00 35.53
C PRO A 496 58.00 -43.73 35.32
N ALA A 497 58.03 -42.91 36.37
CA ALA A 497 57.39 -41.63 36.58
C ALA A 497 57.88 -40.52 35.60
N PRO A 498 57.15 -39.39 35.55
CA PRO A 498 56.90 -38.63 34.32
C PRO A 498 57.78 -37.39 34.14
N GLY A 499 58.10 -37.08 32.88
CA GLY A 499 58.51 -35.73 32.48
C GLY A 499 57.28 -34.82 32.39
N GLU A 500 57.35 -33.66 33.05
CA GLU A 500 56.31 -32.62 33.04
C GLU A 500 55.94 -32.15 31.62
N PRO A 501 54.65 -32.10 31.25
CA PRO A 501 54.21 -31.34 30.08
C PRO A 501 54.01 -29.86 30.46
N ALA A 502 54.42 -28.97 29.55
CA ALA A 502 54.36 -27.52 29.62
C ALA A 502 52.97 -26.97 30.05
N PRO A 503 52.90 -25.76 30.66
CA PRO A 503 51.67 -25.24 31.25
C PRO A 503 50.65 -24.83 30.17
N ILE A 504 49.62 -25.67 30.00
CA ILE A 504 48.45 -25.37 29.16
C ILE A 504 47.59 -24.32 29.88
N LYS A 505 47.34 -23.17 29.23
CA LYS A 505 46.53 -22.07 29.78
C LYS A 505 45.03 -22.34 29.57
N PRO A 506 44.22 -22.56 30.63
CA PRO A 506 42.83 -23.02 30.49
C PRO A 506 41.85 -22.00 29.87
N GLY A 507 42.23 -20.71 29.80
CA GLY A 507 41.39 -19.65 29.23
C GLY A 507 41.45 -19.51 27.71
N GLN A 508 42.25 -20.35 27.04
CA GLN A 508 42.31 -20.43 25.56
C GLN A 508 41.38 -21.50 24.99
N PHE A 509 40.71 -22.27 25.85
CA PHE A 509 39.79 -23.33 25.47
C PHE A 509 38.35 -22.92 25.80
N ASP A 510 37.40 -23.44 25.03
CA ASP A 510 35.98 -23.26 25.30
C ASP A 510 35.59 -23.82 26.68
N ASP A 511 34.40 -23.47 27.15
CA ASP A 511 33.93 -23.89 28.46
C ASP A 511 33.55 -25.38 28.47
N LEU A 512 34.46 -26.23 28.96
CA LEU A 512 34.28 -27.68 28.98
C LEU A 512 33.52 -28.18 30.22
N ARG A 513 33.02 -27.27 31.07
CA ARG A 513 32.41 -27.62 32.37
C ARG A 513 31.10 -28.42 32.24
N GLU A 514 30.38 -28.25 31.13
CA GLU A 514 29.08 -28.87 30.91
C GLU A 514 29.13 -30.19 30.11
N LEU A 515 30.30 -30.53 29.55
CA LEU A 515 30.45 -31.74 28.75
C LEU A 515 30.74 -32.98 29.62
N SER A 516 30.07 -34.08 29.29
CA SER A 516 30.25 -35.40 29.89
C SER A 516 31.56 -36.06 29.43
N ASP A 517 32.02 -37.07 30.16
CA ASP A 517 33.27 -37.77 29.86
C ASP A 517 33.28 -38.44 28.48
N GLU A 518 32.12 -38.85 27.97
CA GLU A 518 31.93 -39.45 26.64
C GLU A 518 31.98 -38.37 25.54
N GLU A 519 31.44 -37.17 25.80
CA GLU A 519 31.50 -36.04 24.87
C GLU A 519 32.90 -35.43 24.79
N LEU A 520 33.68 -35.48 25.89
CA LEU A 520 35.09 -35.08 25.86
C LEU A 520 35.95 -35.98 24.97
N ASP A 521 35.61 -37.28 24.88
CA ASP A 521 36.35 -38.24 24.04
C ASP A 521 36.17 -37.92 22.55
N LEU A 522 34.97 -37.48 22.16
CA LEU A 522 34.67 -37.02 20.80
C LEU A 522 35.37 -35.70 20.43
N MET A 523 35.72 -34.88 21.42
CA MET A 523 36.40 -33.59 21.24
C MET A 523 37.94 -33.72 21.14
N THR A 524 38.49 -34.93 21.33
CA THR A 524 39.93 -35.24 21.24
C THR A 524 40.50 -34.89 19.87
N ASP A 525 39.74 -35.19 18.81
CA ASP A 525 40.13 -34.92 17.42
C ASP A 525 40.05 -33.43 17.07
N GLU A 526 39.14 -32.69 17.71
CA GLU A 526 38.89 -31.26 17.43
C GLU A 526 39.92 -30.35 18.12
N TYR A 527 40.37 -30.71 19.34
CA TYR A 527 41.39 -29.97 20.07
C TYR A 527 42.81 -30.52 19.90
N GLY A 528 42.98 -31.68 19.25
CA GLY A 528 44.29 -32.33 19.05
C GLY A 528 45.02 -32.69 20.35
N LEU A 529 44.27 -32.87 21.44
CA LEU A 529 44.77 -33.14 22.79
C LEU A 529 44.22 -34.48 23.28
N ASN A 530 45.01 -35.23 24.06
CA ASN A 530 44.55 -36.49 24.63
C ASN A 530 43.40 -36.24 25.65
N VAL A 531 42.47 -37.17 25.75
CA VAL A 531 41.32 -37.18 26.67
C VAL A 531 41.73 -36.83 28.11
N GLU A 532 42.86 -37.34 28.59
CA GLU A 532 43.37 -37.03 29.93
C GLU A 532 43.76 -35.55 30.10
N GLN A 533 44.26 -34.92 29.04
CA GLN A 533 44.60 -33.49 29.03
C GLN A 533 43.33 -32.64 29.02
N LEU A 534 42.31 -33.01 28.23
CA LEU A 534 41.00 -32.34 28.21
C LEU A 534 40.29 -32.44 29.57
N LYS A 535 40.34 -33.61 30.23
CA LYS A 535 39.80 -33.78 31.59
C LYS A 535 40.53 -32.90 32.61
N ARG A 536 41.86 -32.73 32.48
CA ARG A 536 42.65 -31.84 33.34
C ARG A 536 42.31 -30.37 33.09
N ILE A 537 42.07 -29.96 31.84
CA ILE A 537 41.62 -28.62 31.48
C ILE A 537 40.23 -28.36 32.06
N ARG A 538 39.25 -29.27 31.91
CA ARG A 538 37.94 -29.17 32.54
C ARG A 538 38.04 -29.04 34.07
N ALA A 539 38.85 -29.87 34.73
CA ALA A 539 39.03 -29.82 36.18
C ALA A 539 39.62 -28.47 36.64
N THR A 540 40.57 -27.91 35.88
CA THR A 540 41.14 -26.59 36.16
C THR A 540 40.15 -25.46 35.90
N GLN A 541 39.31 -25.54 34.86
CA GLN A 541 38.23 -24.58 34.61
C GLN A 541 37.17 -24.62 35.74
N VAL A 542 36.79 -25.79 36.24
CA VAL A 542 35.90 -25.94 37.41
C VAL A 542 36.54 -25.32 38.67
N ALA A 543 37.84 -25.52 38.90
CA ALA A 543 38.54 -24.92 40.02
C ALA A 543 38.66 -23.38 39.90
N MET A 544 38.92 -22.86 38.70
CA MET A 544 38.95 -21.42 38.43
C MET A 544 37.56 -20.77 38.54
N ALA A 545 36.50 -21.49 38.17
CA ALA A 545 35.12 -21.05 38.36
C ALA A 545 34.78 -20.92 39.86
N LYS A 546 35.17 -21.88 40.69
CA LYS A 546 34.98 -21.82 42.16
C LYS A 546 35.72 -20.66 42.82
N THR A 547 36.80 -20.18 42.20
CA THR A 547 37.59 -19.03 42.69
C THR A 547 37.21 -17.70 42.01
N GLY A 548 36.14 -17.68 41.18
CA GLY A 548 35.63 -16.49 40.51
C GLY A 548 36.51 -15.95 39.37
N LYS A 549 37.52 -16.72 38.93
CA LYS A 549 38.53 -16.32 37.93
C LYS A 549 38.24 -16.87 36.53
N PHE A 550 37.10 -17.53 36.32
CA PHE A 550 36.65 -18.05 35.04
C PHE A 550 35.25 -17.50 34.71
N PRO A 551 34.96 -17.09 33.46
CA PRO A 551 33.67 -16.51 33.08
C PRO A 551 32.49 -17.44 33.43
N ALA A 552 31.37 -16.87 33.87
CA ALA A 552 30.17 -17.63 34.20
C ALA A 552 29.60 -18.33 32.94
N PRO A 553 29.03 -19.54 33.08
CA PRO A 553 28.46 -20.25 31.93
C PRO A 553 27.34 -19.39 31.33
N LYS A 554 27.34 -19.21 30.01
CA LYS A 554 26.29 -18.48 29.30
C LYS A 554 25.01 -19.32 29.28
N GLY A 555 24.30 -19.30 30.41
CA GLY A 555 22.99 -19.90 30.56
C GLY A 555 21.91 -19.08 29.87
N VAL A 556 21.11 -19.78 29.05
CA VAL A 556 19.78 -19.45 28.56
C VAL A 556 18.99 -18.66 29.61
N SER A 557 18.61 -17.41 29.30
CA SER A 557 17.62 -16.69 30.11
C SER A 557 16.24 -17.29 29.90
N ALA A 558 15.61 -17.63 31.02
CA ALA A 558 14.17 -17.82 31.17
C ALA A 558 13.41 -16.49 31.01
#